data_AF-A0A4R0VIH1-F1
#
_entry.id   AF-A0A4R0VIH1-F1
#
_cell.length_a   1.000
_cell.length_b   1.000
_cell.length_c   1.000
_cell.angle_alpha   90.00
_cell.angle_beta   90.00
_cell.angle_gamma   90.00
#
_symmetry.space_group_name_H-M   'P 1'
#
loop_
_entity.id
_entity.type
_entity.pdbx_description
1 polymer ?
#
loop_
_entity_poly.entity_id
_entity_poly.type
_entity_poly.pdbx_seq_one_letter_code
_entity_poly.pdbx_strand_id
1 'polypeptide(L)'
;MVTEPSPGTYRFKGSTTQKVDSWDILTCSVHVDAGTYTLDASDWPYDSISWLIGIQSTLTPDDGSGQTIAFEPKGYGPRPLKAGTLRLHIFVNTTGEVDKTFTPRLYKID
;
A
#
# COMPACT_ATOMS: atom_id res chain seq x y z
N MET A 1 4.79 15.91 20.06
CA MET A 1 3.40 15.44 20.27
C MET A 1 2.88 15.06 18.90
N VAL A 2 2.89 13.77 18.57
CA VAL A 2 2.38 13.25 17.29
C VAL A 2 1.02 12.65 17.60
N THR A 3 -0.02 13.26 17.06
CA THR A 3 -1.42 12.87 17.23
C THR A 3 -1.71 11.55 16.52
N GLU A 4 -2.48 10.71 17.19
CA GLU A 4 -3.09 9.45 16.77
C GLU A 4 -3.39 9.38 15.26
N PRO A 5 -3.05 8.26 14.56
CA PRO A 5 -3.35 8.10 13.15
C PRO A 5 -4.87 7.98 12.98
N SER A 6 -5.51 9.11 12.73
CA SER A 6 -6.91 9.21 12.36
C SER A 6 -7.16 8.32 11.13
N PRO A 7 -8.28 7.59 11.02
CA PRO A 7 -8.67 6.92 9.78
C PRO A 7 -8.61 7.93 8.64
N GLY A 8 -7.63 7.76 7.76
CA GLY A 8 -7.21 8.78 6.81
C GLY A 8 -7.22 8.23 5.40
N THR A 9 -7.76 9.00 4.48
CA THR A 9 -7.58 8.75 3.05
C THR A 9 -6.20 9.28 2.65
N TYR A 10 -5.26 8.40 2.39
CA TYR A 10 -3.93 8.77 1.91
C TYR A 10 -3.99 8.96 0.39
N ARG A 11 -3.77 10.18 -0.09
CA ARG A 11 -3.78 10.49 -1.53
C ARG A 11 -2.39 10.36 -2.11
N PHE A 12 -2.24 9.46 -3.07
CA PHE A 12 -0.99 9.24 -3.80
C PHE A 12 -1.11 9.94 -5.17
N LYS A 13 -0.20 10.88 -5.44
CA LYS A 13 -0.04 11.49 -6.76
C LYS A 13 1.40 11.28 -7.20
N GLY A 14 1.60 10.62 -8.32
CA GLY A 14 2.90 10.55 -8.98
C GLY A 14 2.76 10.10 -10.42
N SER A 15 3.75 10.43 -11.23
CA SER A 15 3.92 9.99 -12.60
C SER A 15 5.13 9.06 -12.66
N THR A 16 5.05 7.99 -13.44
CA THR A 16 6.18 7.11 -13.66
C THR A 16 6.75 7.41 -15.06
N THR A 17 8.08 7.47 -15.18
CA THR A 17 8.77 7.79 -16.43
C THR A 17 9.52 6.58 -17.02
N GLN A 18 9.23 5.37 -16.57
CA GLN A 18 10.00 4.18 -16.96
C GLN A 18 9.26 3.23 -17.90
N LYS A 19 10.01 2.21 -18.33
CA LYS A 19 9.69 1.29 -19.40
C LYS A 19 8.53 0.36 -19.02
N VAL A 20 7.67 0.07 -19.99
CA VAL A 20 6.68 -1.02 -19.95
C VAL A 20 7.34 -2.31 -19.43
N ASP A 21 6.63 -3.05 -18.55
CA ASP A 21 7.11 -4.29 -17.90
C ASP A 21 8.23 -4.06 -16.85
N SER A 22 8.22 -2.89 -16.18
CA SER A 22 9.07 -2.61 -15.02
C SER A 22 8.23 -2.32 -13.77
N TRP A 23 8.75 -2.70 -12.61
CA TRP A 23 8.16 -2.30 -11.33
C TRP A 23 8.41 -0.81 -11.12
N ASP A 24 7.51 0.03 -11.65
CA ASP A 24 7.52 1.44 -11.29
C ASP A 24 6.95 1.59 -9.88
N ILE A 25 7.84 1.80 -8.90
CA ILE A 25 7.50 1.84 -7.48
C ILE A 25 7.22 3.28 -7.04
N LEU A 26 5.94 3.66 -6.97
CA LEU A 26 5.57 4.82 -6.15
C LEU A 26 5.68 4.40 -4.69
N THR A 27 6.66 4.99 -3.99
CA THR A 27 6.91 4.69 -2.57
C THR A 27 6.25 5.74 -1.69
N CYS A 28 5.47 5.30 -0.71
CA CYS A 28 5.00 6.14 0.39
C CYS A 28 5.28 5.42 1.71
N SER A 29 5.33 6.16 2.81
CA SER A 29 5.48 5.61 4.15
C SER A 29 4.49 6.26 5.09
N VAL A 30 3.85 5.43 5.91
CA VAL A 30 3.00 5.87 7.02
C VAL A 30 3.43 5.11 8.27
N HIS A 31 3.44 5.80 9.40
CA HIS A 31 3.63 5.14 10.69
C HIS A 31 2.28 4.64 11.20
N VAL A 32 2.21 3.38 11.62
CA VAL A 32 0.98 2.74 12.11
C VAL A 32 1.18 2.29 13.55
N ASP A 33 0.13 2.35 14.36
CA ASP A 33 0.10 1.71 15.67
C ASP A 33 -0.17 0.21 15.52
N ALA A 34 0.10 -0.56 16.58
CA ALA A 34 -0.27 -1.97 16.59
C ALA A 34 -1.80 -2.16 16.48
N GLY A 35 -2.20 -3.20 15.74
CA GLY A 35 -3.60 -3.59 15.58
C GLY A 35 -3.87 -4.32 14.28
N THR A 36 -5.14 -4.52 13.97
CA THR A 36 -5.59 -5.27 12.80
C THR A 36 -5.92 -4.32 11.67
N TYR A 37 -5.25 -4.49 10.53
CA TYR A 37 -5.41 -3.62 9.38
C TYR A 37 -5.87 -4.37 8.13
N THR A 38 -6.60 -3.69 7.26
CA THR A 38 -6.95 -4.17 5.92
C THR A 38 -6.71 -3.05 4.90
N LEU A 39 -6.35 -3.44 3.69
CA LEU A 39 -6.21 -2.52 2.56
C LEU A 39 -7.44 -2.68 1.66
N ASP A 40 -8.07 -1.56 1.30
CA ASP A 40 -9.19 -1.56 0.37
C ASP A 40 -8.72 -1.02 -0.98
N ALA A 41 -8.89 -1.87 -1.99
CA ALA A 41 -8.58 -1.63 -3.39
C ALA A 41 -9.78 -1.92 -4.30
N SER A 42 -10.99 -1.93 -3.75
CA SER A 42 -12.23 -2.27 -4.47
C SER A 42 -12.55 -1.31 -5.62
N ASP A 43 -12.11 -0.04 -5.54
CA ASP A 43 -12.30 0.98 -6.57
C ASP A 43 -11.21 1.01 -7.64
N TRP A 44 -10.33 0.00 -7.68
CA TRP A 44 -9.19 -0.02 -8.58
C TRP A 44 -9.56 -0.55 -9.98
N PRO A 45 -8.93 -0.02 -11.03
CA PRO A 45 -9.36 -0.22 -12.42
C PRO A 45 -9.27 -1.67 -12.93
N TYR A 46 -8.64 -2.59 -12.19
CA TYR A 46 -8.43 -3.98 -12.60
C TYR A 46 -8.82 -5.00 -11.51
N ASP A 47 -9.64 -4.58 -10.54
CA ASP A 47 -9.95 -5.34 -9.32
C ASP A 47 -8.72 -5.54 -8.40
N SER A 48 -8.99 -5.80 -7.12
CA SER A 48 -8.03 -6.05 -6.04
C SER A 48 -7.10 -7.25 -6.28
N ILE A 49 -7.37 -8.05 -7.32
CA ILE A 49 -6.62 -9.24 -7.69
C ILE A 49 -5.69 -9.06 -8.90
N SER A 50 -5.58 -7.87 -9.46
CA SER A 50 -4.77 -7.65 -10.65
C SER A 50 -3.26 -7.80 -10.40
N TRP A 51 -2.57 -8.42 -11.37
CA TRP A 51 -1.12 -8.33 -11.49
C TRP A 51 -0.67 -7.15 -12.38
N LEU A 52 -1.61 -6.41 -12.98
CA LEU A 52 -1.35 -5.24 -13.82
C LEU A 52 -1.22 -3.95 -13.02
N ILE A 53 -1.86 -3.89 -11.84
CA ILE A 53 -1.70 -2.80 -10.87
C ILE A 53 -1.92 -3.36 -9.47
N GLY A 54 -1.06 -3.02 -8.51
CA GLY A 54 -1.15 -3.56 -7.16
C GLY A 54 -0.37 -2.73 -6.15
N ILE A 55 -0.59 -3.01 -4.86
CA ILE A 55 0.26 -2.57 -3.76
C ILE A 55 0.90 -3.79 -3.12
N GLN A 56 2.20 -3.71 -2.89
CA GLN A 56 2.87 -4.49 -1.87
C GLN A 56 3.28 -3.53 -0.76
N SER A 57 3.16 -3.92 0.50
CA SER A 57 3.67 -3.10 1.59
C SER A 57 4.62 -3.88 2.48
N THR A 58 5.66 -3.21 2.95
CA THR A 58 6.60 -3.74 3.93
C THR A 58 6.43 -3.00 5.25
N LEU A 59 6.40 -3.73 6.36
CA LEU A 59 6.40 -3.17 7.71
C LEU A 59 7.82 -3.26 8.27
N THR A 60 8.34 -2.14 8.74
CA THR A 60 9.53 -2.09 9.60
C THR A 60 9.04 -1.81 11.03
N PRO A 61 8.96 -2.83 11.91
CA PRO A 61 8.50 -2.67 13.28
C PRO A 61 9.42 -1.78 14.13
N ASP A 62 8.82 -1.04 15.07
CA ASP A 62 9.60 -0.16 15.98
C ASP A 62 10.38 -0.95 17.04
N ASP A 63 9.96 -2.18 17.32
CA ASP A 63 10.63 -3.07 18.27
C ASP A 63 11.96 -3.63 17.73
N GLY A 64 12.37 -3.21 16.54
CA GLY A 64 13.60 -3.66 15.88
C GLY A 64 13.53 -5.08 15.34
N SER A 65 12.35 -5.72 15.34
CA SER A 65 12.18 -6.98 14.63
C SER A 65 12.35 -6.79 13.12
N GLY A 66 12.81 -7.84 12.44
CA GLY A 66 13.12 -7.78 11.01
C GLY A 66 11.93 -7.30 10.18
N GLN A 67 12.23 -6.63 9.06
CA GLN A 67 11.22 -6.15 8.12
C GLN A 67 10.38 -7.33 7.59
N THR A 68 9.07 -7.15 7.51
CA THR A 68 8.14 -8.16 6.97
C THR A 68 7.27 -7.59 5.86
N ILE A 69 6.78 -8.47 4.99
CA ILE A 69 5.73 -8.08 4.03
C ILE A 69 4.40 -8.05 4.80
N ALA A 70 3.75 -6.89 4.78
CA ALA A 70 2.47 -6.67 5.46
C ALA A 70 1.28 -6.95 4.52
N PHE A 71 1.33 -6.46 3.29
CA PHE A 71 0.31 -6.72 2.27
C PHE A 71 0.99 -7.10 0.96
N GLU A 72 0.41 -8.08 0.27
CA GLU A 72 0.82 -8.57 -1.03
C GLU A 72 -0.29 -8.32 -2.05
N PRO A 73 0.02 -8.32 -3.36
CA PRO A 73 -1.01 -8.38 -4.39
C PRO A 73 -1.99 -9.53 -4.09
N LYS A 74 -3.30 -9.30 -4.22
CA LYS A 74 -4.37 -10.26 -3.85
C LYS A 74 -4.52 -10.54 -2.34
N GLY A 75 -3.66 -9.97 -1.51
CA GLY A 75 -3.54 -10.27 -0.09
C GLY A 75 -3.97 -9.11 0.82
N TYR A 76 -5.05 -8.41 0.51
CA TYR A 76 -5.43 -7.18 1.24
C TYR A 76 -6.37 -7.37 2.44
N GLY A 77 -6.78 -8.61 2.72
CA GLY A 77 -7.64 -8.92 3.86
C GLY A 77 -7.04 -8.54 5.23
N PRO A 78 -7.83 -8.63 6.30
CA PRO A 78 -7.42 -8.30 7.67
C PRO A 78 -6.12 -8.99 8.10
N ARG A 79 -5.16 -8.22 8.62
CA ARG A 79 -3.88 -8.71 9.13
C ARG A 79 -3.44 -7.95 10.37
N PRO A 80 -2.89 -8.64 11.39
CA PRO A 80 -2.28 -7.99 12.53
C PRO A 80 -0.96 -7.35 12.12
N LEU A 81 -0.78 -6.07 12.45
CA LEU A 81 0.46 -5.32 12.29
C LEU A 81 0.97 -4.90 13.67
N LYS A 82 2.30 -4.92 13.81
CA LYS A 82 2.98 -4.25 14.93
C LYS A 82 3.04 -2.74 14.68
N ALA A 83 3.26 -1.97 15.73
CA ALA A 83 3.62 -0.57 15.58
C ALA A 83 4.92 -0.45 14.76
N GLY A 84 4.93 0.47 13.81
CA GLY A 84 6.07 0.63 12.91
C GLY A 84 5.80 1.46 11.67
N THR A 85 6.81 1.51 10.81
CA THR A 85 6.71 2.21 9.53
C THR A 85 6.25 1.25 8.44
N LEU A 86 5.05 1.47 7.93
CA LEU A 86 4.50 0.77 6.77
C LEU A 86 4.91 1.51 5.49
N ARG A 87 5.74 0.88 4.67
CA ARG A 87 6.14 1.38 3.35
C ARG A 87 5.28 0.72 2.27
N LEU A 88 4.58 1.51 1.48
CA LEU A 88 3.76 1.05 0.37
C LEU A 88 4.53 1.16 -0.94
N HIS A 89 4.50 0.09 -1.72
CA HIS A 89 5.09 -0.06 -3.04
C HIS A 89 3.93 -0.30 -4.01
N ILE A 90 3.50 0.76 -4.69
CA ILE A 90 2.52 0.63 -5.77
C ILE A 90 3.27 0.26 -7.04
N PHE A 91 2.80 -0.74 -7.77
CA PHE A 91 3.35 -1.12 -9.07
C PHE A 91 2.31 -1.03 -10.17
N VAL A 92 2.77 -0.70 -11.37
CA VAL A 92 1.98 -0.68 -12.62
C VAL A 92 2.71 -1.57 -13.61
N ASN A 93 2.08 -2.64 -14.05
CA ASN A 93 2.62 -3.64 -14.96
C ASN A 93 1.66 -3.84 -16.15
N THR A 94 1.58 -2.85 -17.03
CA THR A 94 0.78 -2.95 -18.25
C THR A 94 1.53 -2.38 -19.44
N THR A 95 1.15 -2.84 -20.64
CA THR A 95 1.66 -2.32 -21.91
C THR A 95 0.67 -1.24 -22.41
N GLY A 96 1.13 0.00 -22.55
CA GLY A 96 0.30 1.14 -23.00
C GLY A 96 0.26 2.32 -22.02
N GLU A 97 -0.37 3.42 -22.43
CA GLU A 97 -0.57 4.59 -21.58
C GLU A 97 -1.58 4.29 -20.45
N VAL A 98 -1.24 4.69 -19.22
CA VAL A 98 -2.13 4.57 -18.06
C VAL A 98 -2.41 5.97 -17.51
N ASP A 99 -3.61 6.47 -17.78
CA ASP A 99 -4.16 7.64 -17.10
C ASP A 99 -5.29 7.21 -16.15
N LYS A 100 -4.93 6.99 -14.88
CA LYS A 100 -5.86 6.58 -13.83
C LYS A 100 -5.51 7.26 -12.51
N THR A 101 -6.55 7.69 -11.81
CA THR A 101 -6.46 8.06 -10.39
C THR A 101 -6.95 6.88 -9.56
N PHE A 102 -6.16 6.46 -8.57
CA PHE A 102 -6.52 5.44 -7.59
C PHE A 102 -6.28 5.99 -6.19
N THR A 103 -7.08 5.52 -5.22
CA THR A 103 -7.01 5.99 -3.83
C THR A 103 -6.91 4.78 -2.90
N PRO A 104 -5.69 4.33 -2.55
CA PRO A 104 -5.52 3.26 -1.57
C PRO A 104 -6.06 3.71 -0.22
N ARG A 105 -6.85 2.86 0.43
CA ARG A 105 -7.33 3.11 1.79
C ARG A 105 -6.80 2.02 2.72
N LEU A 106 -6.15 2.44 3.80
CA LEU A 106 -5.68 1.57 4.87
C LEU A 106 -6.59 1.80 6.07
N TYR A 107 -7.22 0.74 6.56
CA TYR A 107 -8.12 0.81 7.71
C TYR A 107 -7.57 -0.02 8.85
N LYS A 108 -7.64 0.53 10.06
CA LYS A 108 -7.60 -0.24 11.31
C LYS A 108 -9.02 -0.69 11.64
N ILE A 109 -9.22 -1.95 11.99
CA ILE A 109 -10.55 -2.58 12.13
C ILE A 109 -10.82 -3.18 13.51
N ASP A 110 -9.96 -2.90 14.49
CA ASP A 110 -10.11 -3.29 15.90
C ASP A 110 -10.12 -2.09 16.86
#